data_AF-A0A383A1X2-F1
#
_entry.id   AF-A0A383A1X2-F1
#
_cell.length_a   1.000
_cell.length_b   1.000
_cell.length_c   1.000
_cell.angle_alpha   90.00
_cell.angle_beta   90.00
_cell.angle_gamma   90.00
#
_symmetry.space_group_name_H-M   'P 1'
#
loop_
_entity.id
_entity.type
_entity.pdbx_description
1 polymer ?
#
loop_
_entity_poly.entity_id
_entity_poly.type
_entity_poly.pdbx_seq_one_letter_code
_entity_poly.pdbx_strand_id
1 'polypeptide(L)'
;MIDKIKNPNELFDFINIISLITPPNRKNKHHFKKLISSRIGNKYKEQQELAKNKLEFLDDIEKLDLAKESLKKLQEEDKEDKKEILSLIEDIIFFDYQVLPAERKFYKLAKKSLETESHPITPSIEFFE
;
A
#
# COMPACT_ATOMS: atom_id res chain seq x y z
N MET A 1 -11.29 -5.80 7.42
CA MET A 1 -10.16 -5.61 8.36
C MET A 1 -9.14 -6.60 7.88
N ILE A 2 -7.91 -6.18 7.61
CA ILE A 2 -6.99 -7.04 6.86
C ILE A 2 -6.70 -8.29 7.66
N ASP A 3 -7.34 -9.41 7.27
CA ASP A 3 -7.44 -10.58 8.13
C ASP A 3 -6.41 -11.69 7.83
N LYS A 4 -6.01 -11.81 6.57
CA LYS A 4 -4.90 -12.62 6.12
C LYS A 4 -4.22 -11.87 4.99
N ILE A 5 -2.90 -11.88 4.99
CA ILE A 5 -2.05 -11.33 3.94
C ILE A 5 -0.79 -12.19 3.92
N LYS A 6 -0.32 -12.54 2.73
CA LYS A 6 0.86 -13.38 2.51
C LYS A 6 2.14 -12.61 2.83
N ASN A 7 2.17 -11.33 2.52
CA ASN A 7 3.31 -10.43 2.61
C ASN A 7 3.02 -9.27 3.58
N PRO A 8 2.85 -9.54 4.89
CA PRO A 8 2.54 -8.49 5.85
C PRO A 8 3.67 -7.48 5.98
N ASN A 9 4.94 -7.91 6.00
CA ASN A 9 6.08 -7.00 6.15
C ASN A 9 6.12 -5.93 5.05
N GLU A 10 5.90 -6.35 3.80
CA GLU A 10 5.85 -5.48 2.63
C GLU A 10 4.69 -4.50 2.71
N LEU A 11 3.53 -4.92 3.22
CA LEU A 11 2.42 -4.01 3.46
C LEU A 11 2.81 -2.91 4.45
N PHE A 12 3.49 -3.26 5.55
CA PHE A 12 3.90 -2.29 6.56
C PHE A 12 5.03 -1.37 6.09
N ASP A 13 6.02 -1.91 5.38
CA ASP A 13 7.04 -1.09 4.74
C ASP A 13 6.38 -0.07 3.83
N PHE A 14 5.47 -0.51 2.96
CA PHE A 14 4.78 0.35 2.01
C PHE A 14 3.89 1.41 2.68
N ILE A 15 3.06 1.03 3.65
CA ILE A 15 2.18 1.96 4.38
C ILE A 15 2.98 3.01 5.13
N ASN A 16 4.05 2.62 5.82
CA ASN A 16 4.87 3.58 6.56
C ASN A 16 5.55 4.56 5.61
N ILE A 17 6.07 4.08 4.46
CA ILE A 17 6.65 4.97 3.45
C ILE A 17 5.60 5.93 2.89
N ILE A 18 4.41 5.46 2.52
CA ILE A 18 3.34 6.36 2.06
C ILE A 18 2.98 7.37 3.13
N SER A 19 2.89 6.96 4.39
CA SER A 19 2.55 7.86 5.51
C SER A 19 3.59 8.96 5.76
N LEU A 20 4.85 8.75 5.32
CA LEU A 20 5.88 9.79 5.33
C LEU A 20 5.69 10.80 4.20
N ILE A 21 5.20 10.34 3.05
CA ILE A 21 4.96 11.16 1.85
C ILE A 21 3.63 11.92 1.95
N THR A 22 2.65 11.32 2.62
CA THR A 22 1.27 11.81 2.84
C THR A 22 1.03 12.08 4.33
N PRO A 23 1.86 12.89 5.01
CA PRO A 23 1.72 13.07 6.45
C PRO A 23 0.39 13.79 6.72
N PRO A 24 -0.44 13.26 7.64
CA PRO A 24 -1.70 13.90 7.97
C PRO A 24 -1.44 15.29 8.57
N ASN A 25 -2.35 16.21 8.32
CA ASN A 25 -2.35 17.52 8.95
C ASN A 25 -2.29 17.38 10.47
N ARG A 26 -1.54 18.28 11.14
CA ARG A 26 -1.33 18.25 12.61
C ARG A 26 -2.63 18.08 13.40
N LYS A 27 -3.72 18.71 12.95
CA LYS A 27 -5.05 18.64 13.58
C LYS A 27 -5.67 17.23 13.52
N ASN A 28 -5.36 16.46 12.49
CA ASN A 28 -5.99 15.17 12.21
C ASN A 28 -5.06 13.97 12.49
N LYS A 29 -3.83 14.19 12.97
CA LYS A 29 -2.84 13.13 13.24
C LYS A 29 -3.38 12.01 14.14
N HIS A 30 -4.16 12.34 15.16
CA HIS A 30 -4.80 11.34 16.04
C HIS A 30 -5.85 10.50 15.31
N HIS A 31 -6.65 11.14 14.45
CA HIS A 31 -7.66 10.47 13.64
C HIS A 31 -7.01 9.54 12.60
N PHE A 32 -5.93 10.01 11.95
CA PHE A 32 -5.15 9.21 11.03
C PHE A 32 -4.61 7.94 11.70
N LYS A 33 -3.92 8.09 12.84
CA LYS A 33 -3.39 6.94 13.59
C LYS A 33 -4.49 5.94 13.95
N LYS A 34 -5.65 6.44 14.40
CA LYS A 34 -6.80 5.59 14.76
C LYS A 34 -7.36 4.84 13.55
N LEU A 35 -7.47 5.51 12.39
CA LEU A 35 -7.93 4.90 11.13
C LEU A 35 -7.01 3.74 10.74
N ILE A 36 -5.70 3.98 10.71
CA ILE A 36 -4.71 2.95 10.33
C ILE A 36 -4.76 1.77 11.30
N SER A 37 -4.78 2.03 12.61
CA SER A 37 -4.90 0.98 13.62
C SER A 37 -6.19 0.16 13.48
N SER A 38 -7.31 0.78 13.07
CA SER A 38 -8.60 0.07 12.89
C SER A 38 -8.61 -0.87 11.69
N ARG A 39 -7.86 -0.55 10.64
CA ARG A 39 -7.79 -1.34 9.41
C ARG A 39 -6.83 -2.53 9.53
N ILE A 40 -5.74 -2.32 10.26
CA ILE A 40 -4.61 -3.25 10.37
C ILE A 40 -4.85 -4.31 11.45
N GLY A 41 -5.63 -4.02 12.48
CA GLY A 41 -5.87 -4.98 13.56
C GLY A 41 -4.63 -5.22 14.45
N ASN A 42 -4.85 -5.76 15.65
CA ASN A 42 -3.79 -5.87 16.67
C ASN A 42 -2.70 -6.90 16.34
N LYS A 43 -2.95 -7.85 15.46
CA LYS A 43 -2.03 -8.97 15.17
C LYS A 43 -0.80 -8.58 14.37
N TYR A 44 -0.80 -7.39 13.75
CA TYR A 44 0.33 -6.92 12.97
C TYR A 44 1.15 -5.80 13.64
N LYS A 45 1.00 -5.65 14.96
CA LYS A 45 1.77 -4.66 15.74
C LYS A 45 3.28 -4.85 15.59
N GLU A 46 3.75 -6.10 15.56
CA GLU A 46 5.17 -6.39 15.43
C GLU A 46 5.70 -5.95 14.06
N GLN A 47 5.01 -6.28 12.97
CA GLN A 47 5.39 -5.87 11.62
C GLN A 47 5.36 -4.35 11.47
N GLN A 48 4.41 -3.68 12.13
CA GLN A 48 4.37 -2.22 12.16
C GLN A 48 5.62 -1.61 12.83
N GLU A 49 6.08 -2.17 13.94
CA GLU A 49 7.29 -1.68 14.63
C GLU A 49 8.57 -2.06 13.86
N LEU A 50 8.63 -3.27 13.29
CA LEU A 50 9.76 -3.68 12.44
C LEU A 50 9.95 -2.76 11.24
N ALA A 51 8.86 -2.40 10.56
CA ALA A 51 8.91 -1.47 9.43
C ALA A 51 9.43 -0.09 9.86
N LYS A 52 8.97 0.46 11.00
CA LYS A 52 9.47 1.74 11.49
C LYS A 52 10.97 1.72 11.76
N ASN A 53 11.44 0.70 12.48
CA ASN A 53 12.85 0.55 12.82
C ASN A 53 13.71 0.37 11.57
N LYS A 54 13.22 -0.39 10.59
CA LYS A 54 13.90 -0.58 9.31
C LYS A 54 14.04 0.75 8.54
N LEU A 55 12.97 1.54 8.47
CA LEU A 55 12.92 2.78 7.70
C LEU A 55 13.75 3.92 8.31
N GLU A 56 14.05 3.87 9.61
CA GLU A 56 14.87 4.87 10.30
C GLU A 56 16.29 4.98 9.73
N PHE A 57 16.83 3.87 9.22
CA PHE A 57 18.21 3.79 8.69
C PHE A 57 18.31 3.96 7.18
N LEU A 58 17.19 4.15 6.48
CA LEU A 58 17.17 4.30 5.03
C LEU A 58 17.12 5.76 4.61
N ASP A 59 17.80 6.11 3.52
CA ASP A 59 17.64 7.41 2.86
C ASP A 59 16.33 7.48 2.03
N ASP A 60 16.05 8.63 1.40
CA ASP A 60 14.79 8.80 0.65
C ASP A 60 14.73 7.99 -0.65
N ILE A 61 15.89 7.72 -1.28
CA ILE A 61 15.99 6.91 -2.50
C ILE A 61 15.74 5.44 -2.13
N GLU A 62 16.39 4.96 -1.07
CA GLU A 62 16.24 3.60 -0.55
C GLU A 62 14.80 3.34 -0.10
N LYS A 63 14.15 4.29 0.57
CA LYS A 63 12.71 4.18 0.90
C LYS A 63 11.85 4.06 -0.35
N LEU A 64 12.14 4.83 -1.39
CA LEU A 64 11.37 4.79 -2.63
C LEU A 64 11.54 3.45 -3.36
N ASP A 65 12.74 2.89 -3.38
CA ASP A 65 12.98 1.58 -3.98
C ASP A 65 12.34 0.45 -3.17
N LEU A 66 12.42 0.52 -1.84
CA LEU A 66 11.70 -0.41 -0.95
C LEU A 66 10.18 -0.35 -1.17
N ALA A 67 9.60 0.83 -1.39
CA ALA A 67 8.18 0.97 -1.71
C ALA A 67 7.80 0.24 -3.01
N LYS A 68 8.64 0.34 -4.05
CA LYS A 68 8.42 -0.35 -5.33
C LYS A 68 8.52 -1.88 -5.17
N GLU A 69 9.53 -2.36 -4.45
CA GLU A 69 9.71 -3.78 -4.19
C GLU A 69 8.55 -4.36 -3.37
N SER A 70 8.13 -3.63 -2.34
CA SER A 70 6.98 -3.99 -1.50
C SER A 70 5.71 -4.12 -2.35
N LEU A 71 5.44 -3.12 -3.19
CA LEU A 71 4.31 -3.16 -4.13
C LEU A 71 4.34 -4.36 -5.07
N LYS A 72 5.52 -4.73 -5.59
CA LYS A 72 5.69 -5.88 -6.47
C LYS A 72 5.30 -7.18 -5.78
N LYS A 73 5.72 -7.36 -4.53
CA LYS A 73 5.36 -8.54 -3.71
C LYS A 73 3.88 -8.54 -3.32
N LEU A 74 3.29 -7.37 -3.04
CA LEU A 74 1.85 -7.26 -2.77
C LEU A 74 0.98 -7.63 -4.00
N GLN A 75 1.55 -7.71 -5.20
CA GLN A 75 0.85 -8.26 -6.37
C GLN A 75 0.62 -9.78 -6.28
N GLU A 76 1.25 -10.48 -5.33
CA GLU A 76 1.08 -11.92 -5.12
C GLU A 76 -0.06 -12.25 -4.14
N GLU A 77 -0.63 -11.21 -3.51
CA GLU A 77 -1.82 -11.32 -2.65
C GLU A 77 -3.04 -11.79 -3.44
N ASP A 78 -4.01 -12.35 -2.71
CA ASP A 78 -5.27 -12.77 -3.31
C ASP A 78 -6.12 -11.56 -3.72
N LYS A 79 -7.07 -11.77 -4.64
CA LYS A 79 -7.87 -10.67 -5.22
C LYS A 79 -8.63 -9.87 -4.16
N GLU A 80 -9.11 -10.53 -3.11
CA GLU A 80 -9.83 -9.89 -2.02
C GLU A 80 -8.88 -9.05 -1.15
N ASP A 81 -7.74 -9.61 -0.79
CA ASP A 81 -6.72 -8.92 0.01
C ASP A 81 -6.15 -7.71 -0.73
N LYS A 82 -5.90 -7.82 -2.04
CA LYS A 82 -5.50 -6.68 -2.90
C LYS A 82 -6.49 -5.53 -2.85
N LYS A 83 -7.79 -5.83 -2.84
CA LYS A 83 -8.84 -4.80 -2.73
C LYS A 83 -8.83 -4.15 -1.35
N GLU A 84 -8.66 -4.93 -0.29
CA GLU A 84 -8.55 -4.37 1.07
C GLU A 84 -7.29 -3.50 1.23
N ILE A 85 -6.14 -3.95 0.70
CA ILE A 85 -4.89 -3.19 0.68
C ILE A 85 -5.06 -1.88 -0.08
N LEU A 86 -5.65 -1.94 -1.29
CA LEU A 86 -5.91 -0.74 -2.08
C LEU A 86 -6.81 0.24 -1.32
N SER A 87 -7.88 -0.26 -0.68
CA SER A 87 -8.78 0.57 0.12
C SER A 87 -8.08 1.22 1.32
N LEU A 88 -7.11 0.55 1.95
CA LEU A 88 -6.27 1.14 2.99
C LEU A 88 -5.35 2.24 2.44
N ILE A 89 -4.76 2.04 1.26
CA ILE A 89 -3.93 3.06 0.59
C ILE A 89 -4.78 4.28 0.25
N GLU A 90 -6.02 4.08 -0.21
CA GLU A 90 -6.98 5.14 -0.47
C GLU A 90 -7.31 5.93 0.80
N ASP A 91 -7.58 5.24 1.92
CA ASP A 91 -7.83 5.91 3.19
C ASP A 91 -6.65 6.78 3.64
N ILE A 92 -5.40 6.36 3.36
CA ILE A 92 -4.19 7.12 3.68
C ILE A 92 -4.08 8.36 2.78
N ILE A 93 -4.13 8.16 1.47
CA ILE A 93 -3.87 9.21 0.47
C ILE A 93 -4.98 10.26 0.45
N PHE A 94 -6.24 9.83 0.63
CA PHE A 94 -7.40 10.72 0.58
C PHE A 94 -7.80 11.26 1.95
N PHE A 95 -6.99 10.99 3.00
CA PHE A 95 -7.33 11.30 4.38
C PHE A 95 -7.67 12.77 4.61
N ASP A 96 -6.85 13.69 4.10
CA ASP A 96 -7.04 15.13 4.29
C ASP A 96 -7.84 15.81 3.15
N TYR A 97 -8.45 15.03 2.25
CA TYR A 97 -9.23 15.49 1.08
C TYR A 97 -8.49 16.42 0.10
N GLN A 98 -7.21 16.70 0.34
CA GLN A 98 -6.32 17.46 -0.53
C GLN A 98 -5.22 16.51 -1.02
N VAL A 99 -5.29 16.15 -2.31
CA VAL A 99 -4.37 15.18 -2.90
C VAL A 99 -3.33 15.92 -3.72
N LEU A 100 -2.09 15.92 -3.24
CA LEU A 100 -0.96 16.51 -3.92
C LEU A 100 -0.58 15.70 -5.18
N PRO A 101 0.09 16.31 -6.17
CA PRO A 101 0.49 15.61 -7.39
C PRO A 101 1.36 14.37 -7.15
N ALA A 102 2.21 14.38 -6.11
CA ALA A 102 3.05 13.24 -5.74
C ALA A 102 2.19 12.07 -5.23
N GLU A 103 1.24 12.34 -4.32
CA GLU A 103 0.32 11.35 -3.75
C GLU A 103 -0.53 10.71 -4.85
N ARG A 104 -1.00 11.51 -5.81
CA ARG A 104 -1.72 11.02 -6.99
C ARG A 104 -0.88 10.07 -7.84
N LYS A 105 0.43 10.33 -8.00
CA LYS A 105 1.34 9.42 -8.73
C LYS A 105 1.50 8.09 -7.98
N PHE A 106 1.68 8.14 -6.66
CA PHE A 106 1.75 6.94 -5.82
C PHE A 106 0.46 6.12 -5.88
N TYR A 107 -0.69 6.77 -5.76
CA TYR A 107 -1.99 6.09 -5.87
C TYR A 107 -2.14 5.38 -7.22
N LYS A 108 -1.84 6.04 -8.33
CA LYS A 108 -1.91 5.43 -9.67
C LYS A 108 -1.01 4.20 -9.80
N LEU A 109 0.19 4.25 -9.21
CA LEU A 109 1.14 3.16 -9.25
C LEU A 109 0.65 1.98 -8.40
N ALA A 110 0.12 2.26 -7.20
CA ALA A 110 -0.48 1.25 -6.33
C ALA A 110 -1.70 0.59 -6.98
N LYS A 111 -2.61 1.40 -7.52
CA LYS A 111 -3.80 0.95 -8.25
C LYS A 111 -3.44 0.03 -9.40
N LYS A 112 -2.50 0.44 -10.26
CA LYS A 112 -2.03 -0.39 -11.39
C LYS A 112 -1.44 -1.72 -10.94
N SER A 113 -0.80 -1.75 -9.78
CA SER A 113 -0.14 -2.95 -9.24
C SER A 113 -1.12 -3.90 -8.56
N LEU A 114 -2.16 -3.39 -7.92
CA LEU A 114 -3.10 -4.18 -7.12
C LEU A 114 -4.39 -4.54 -7.87
N GLU A 115 -4.81 -3.71 -8.83
CA GLU A 115 -5.96 -3.97 -9.71
C GLU A 115 -5.59 -4.71 -10.99
N THR A 116 -4.41 -5.32 -11.08
CA THR A 116 -4.08 -6.16 -12.23
C THR A 116 -5.12 -7.27 -12.34
N GLU A 117 -6.09 -7.08 -13.23
CA GLU A 117 -6.70 -8.16 -13.96
C GLU A 117 -5.52 -8.88 -14.62
N SER A 118 -5.02 -9.92 -13.96
CA SER A 118 -4.51 -11.06 -14.70
C SER A 118 -5.73 -11.62 -15.41
N HIS A 119 -6.15 -10.96 -16.48
CA HIS A 119 -6.70 -11.71 -17.58
C HIS A 119 -5.53 -12.58 -18.01
N PRO A 120 -5.58 -13.91 -17.83
CA PRO A 120 -4.80 -14.74 -18.70
C PRO A 120 -5.19 -14.27 -20.10
N ILE A 121 -4.25 -13.68 -20.82
CA ILE A 121 -4.36 -13.62 -22.27
C ILE A 121 -4.26 -15.09 -22.66
N THR A 122 -5.37 -15.82 -22.61
CA THR A 122 -5.53 -16.99 -23.45
C THR A 122 -5.42 -16.44 -24.86
N PRO A 123 -4.38 -16.79 -25.63
CA PRO A 123 -4.41 -16.49 -27.05
C PRO A 123 -5.57 -17.30 -27.61
N SER A 124 -6.73 -16.67 -27.77
CA SER A 124 -7.78 -17.22 -28.61
C SER A 124 -7.22 -17.18 -30.02
N ILE A 125 -6.84 -18.36 -30.50
CA ILE A 125 -6.48 -18.66 -31.89
C ILE A 125 -7.74 -18.41 -32.73
N GLU A 126 -8.08 -17.16 -32.99
CA GLU A 126 -9.17 -16.74 -33.89
C GLU A 126 -8.79 -15.46 -34.64
N PHE A 127 -7.51 -15.33 -35.04
CA PHE A 127 -7.04 -14.28 -35.95
C PHE A 127 -6.26 -14.85 -37.15
N PHE A 128 -6.63 -16.04 -37.59
CA PHE A 128 -6.24 -16.58 -38.88
C PHE A 128 -7.45 -17.19 -39.57
N GLU A 129 -8.34 -16.35 -40.10
CA GLU A 129 -9.08 -16.60 -41.35
C GLU A 129 -9.17 -15.30 -42.14
#